data_AF-A0A087D896-F1
#
_entry.id   AF-A0A087D896-F1
#
_cell.length_a   1.000
_cell.length_b   1.000
_cell.length_c   1.000
_cell.angle_alpha   90.00
_cell.angle_beta   90.00
_cell.angle_gamma   90.00
#
_symmetry.space_group_name_H-M   'P 1'
#
loop_
_entity.id
_entity.type
_entity.pdbx_description
1 polymer ?
#
loop_
_entity_poly.entity_id
_entity_poly.type
_entity_poly.pdbx_seq_one_letter_code
_entity_poly.pdbx_strand_id
1 'polypeptide(L)'
;MKSSITNDLNDCSDNPRCIVDLVECVIRDSDALERVIRYVIGEEGHLITAANIAAYMKSEQRKVSPETIANYLNAAGKAFLIYRAPREDSIGKRTLKINEKYYVVDQGLRHAVGLSNANAIDQVLEGIVYMELKRRGYDVHVGKVGDKEIDFIARRGDTVSYYQVTYLLGSQQTVDREFGVFDAVRDNWPKYVLSMDEFPQTHNGIRGINIIDWLLAKE
;
A
#
# COMPACT_ATOMS: atom_id res chain seq x y z
N MET A 1 23.98 -13.56 -25.74
CA MET A 1 22.81 -12.75 -25.34
C MET A 1 22.37 -12.92 -23.88
N LYS A 2 22.96 -13.81 -23.07
CA LYS A 2 22.62 -13.96 -21.63
C LYS A 2 23.62 -13.29 -20.65
N SER A 3 24.66 -12.61 -21.14
CA SER A 3 25.77 -12.13 -20.30
C SER A 3 25.79 -10.62 -20.03
N SER A 4 24.91 -9.81 -20.62
CA SER A 4 24.90 -8.35 -20.39
C SER A 4 23.96 -7.91 -19.26
N ILE A 5 22.92 -8.69 -18.93
CA ILE A 5 21.90 -8.27 -17.94
C ILE A 5 22.46 -8.25 -16.50
N THR A 6 23.49 -9.05 -16.21
CA THR A 6 24.06 -9.17 -14.86
C THR A 6 25.01 -8.03 -14.49
N ASN A 7 25.53 -7.26 -15.45
CA ASN A 7 26.47 -6.19 -15.16
C ASN A 7 25.80 -4.84 -14.88
N ASP A 8 24.55 -4.63 -15.33
CA ASP A 8 23.84 -3.35 -15.17
C ASP A 8 23.15 -3.23 -13.79
N LEU A 9 23.02 -4.32 -13.04
CA LEU A 9 22.41 -4.34 -11.70
C LEU A 9 23.25 -3.61 -10.64
N ASN A 10 24.57 -3.49 -10.85
CA ASN A 10 25.48 -2.92 -9.86
C ASN A 10 25.61 -1.39 -9.95
N ASP A 11 25.04 -0.75 -10.97
CA ASP A 11 25.18 0.70 -11.22
C ASP A 11 23.87 1.50 -10.97
N CYS A 12 22.80 0.82 -10.54
CA CYS A 12 21.46 1.40 -10.38
C CYS A 12 21.10 1.84 -8.95
N SER A 13 21.99 1.73 -7.95
CA SER A 13 21.65 2.08 -6.56
C SER A 13 21.41 3.57 -6.33
N ASP A 14 22.00 4.42 -7.18
CA ASP A 14 22.11 5.86 -6.92
C ASP A 14 21.34 6.73 -7.93
N ASN A 15 20.61 6.12 -8.87
CA ASN A 15 19.86 6.84 -9.90
C ASN A 15 18.41 6.33 -10.02
N PRO A 16 17.39 7.10 -9.58
CA PRO A 16 15.98 6.69 -9.69
C PRO A 16 15.51 6.48 -11.14
N ARG A 17 16.27 6.96 -12.14
CA ARG A 17 16.02 6.75 -13.57
C ARG A 17 16.25 5.30 -14.01
N CYS A 18 17.21 4.63 -13.39
CA CYS A 18 17.59 3.23 -13.66
C CYS A 18 16.44 2.23 -13.35
N ILE A 19 15.58 2.60 -12.40
CA ILE A 19 14.43 1.81 -11.95
C ILE A 19 13.27 1.93 -12.95
N VAL A 20 13.16 3.09 -13.60
CA VAL A 20 12.24 3.31 -14.72
C VAL A 20 12.74 2.53 -15.94
N ASP A 21 14.06 2.51 -16.21
CA ASP A 21 14.69 1.81 -17.33
C ASP A 21 14.42 0.28 -17.33
N LEU A 22 14.26 -0.35 -16.16
CA LEU A 22 13.88 -1.76 -16.01
C LEU A 22 12.47 -2.08 -16.55
N VAL A 23 11.58 -1.08 -16.56
CA VAL A 23 10.21 -1.19 -17.09
C VAL A 23 10.14 -0.72 -18.56
N GLU A 24 11.05 0.16 -18.99
CA GLU A 24 11.10 0.71 -20.35
C GLU A 24 11.37 -0.32 -21.45
N CYS A 25 11.92 -1.50 -21.13
CA CYS A 25 12.32 -2.50 -22.12
C CYS A 25 11.18 -3.07 -23.01
N VAL A 26 9.90 -2.74 -22.75
CA VAL A 26 8.75 -3.23 -23.55
C VAL A 26 7.72 -2.12 -23.88
N ILE A 27 7.88 -0.89 -23.39
CA ILE A 27 6.81 0.12 -23.41
C ILE A 27 7.14 1.33 -24.31
N ARG A 28 6.19 1.74 -25.15
CA ARG A 28 6.37 2.74 -26.23
C ARG A 28 6.38 4.21 -25.77
N ASP A 29 5.93 4.53 -24.55
CA ASP A 29 5.84 5.90 -24.02
C ASP A 29 6.31 5.94 -22.55
N SER A 30 7.62 6.11 -22.37
CA SER A 30 8.29 6.09 -21.06
C SER A 30 7.88 7.25 -20.15
N ASP A 31 7.69 8.47 -20.67
CA ASP A 31 7.25 9.62 -19.86
C ASP A 31 5.84 9.39 -19.27
N ALA A 32 4.93 8.80 -20.06
CA ALA A 32 3.59 8.49 -19.54
C ALA A 32 3.63 7.42 -18.44
N LEU A 33 4.51 6.43 -18.58
CA LEU A 33 4.73 5.41 -17.56
C LEU A 33 5.31 6.00 -16.27
N GLU A 34 6.39 6.78 -16.39
CA GLU A 34 7.07 7.44 -15.27
C GLU A 34 6.09 8.28 -14.46
N ARG A 35 5.25 9.07 -15.13
CA ARG A 35 4.22 9.90 -14.49
C ARG A 35 3.16 9.09 -13.76
N VAL A 36 2.69 8.00 -14.36
CA VAL A 36 1.72 7.10 -13.71
C VAL A 36 2.35 6.46 -12.47
N ILE A 37 3.58 5.95 -12.56
CA ILE A 37 4.29 5.36 -11.42
C ILE A 37 4.49 6.41 -10.33
N ARG A 38 4.97 7.62 -10.67
CA ARG A 38 5.18 8.70 -9.71
C ARG A 38 3.89 9.12 -9.01
N TYR A 39 2.77 9.17 -9.74
CA TYR A 39 1.45 9.44 -9.16
C TYR A 39 1.05 8.35 -8.15
N VAL A 40 1.19 7.08 -8.54
CA VAL A 40 0.81 5.94 -7.69
C VAL A 40 1.67 5.86 -6.44
N ILE A 41 2.97 6.10 -6.57
CA ILE A 41 3.89 6.23 -5.44
C ILE A 41 3.40 7.40 -4.56
N GLY A 42 3.12 8.57 -5.12
CA GLY A 42 2.61 9.73 -4.37
C GLY A 42 1.36 9.43 -3.54
N GLU A 43 0.41 8.70 -4.13
CA GLU A 43 -0.89 8.32 -3.56
C GLU A 43 -0.87 6.96 -2.82
N GLU A 44 0.29 6.51 -2.37
CA GLU A 44 0.42 5.31 -1.52
C GLU A 44 -0.56 5.32 -0.35
N GLY A 45 -1.17 4.16 -0.07
CA GLY A 45 -2.16 4.04 1.01
C GLY A 45 -3.52 4.68 0.70
N HIS A 46 -3.68 5.41 -0.41
CA HIS A 46 -4.97 5.91 -0.86
C HIS A 46 -5.63 4.97 -1.88
N LEU A 47 -6.96 4.96 -1.89
CA LEU A 47 -7.72 4.26 -2.91
C LEU A 47 -7.61 5.00 -4.24
N ILE A 48 -6.94 4.37 -5.19
CA ILE A 48 -6.83 4.89 -6.55
C ILE A 48 -7.66 4.07 -7.53
N THR A 49 -8.14 4.74 -8.57
CA THR A 49 -8.85 4.11 -9.69
C THR A 49 -8.18 4.51 -11.00
N ALA A 50 -8.26 3.67 -12.02
CA ALA A 50 -7.75 4.01 -13.35
C ALA A 50 -8.37 5.30 -13.91
N ALA A 51 -9.60 5.64 -13.51
CA ALA A 51 -10.26 6.89 -13.87
C ALA A 51 -9.61 8.10 -13.19
N ASN A 52 -9.24 8.01 -11.91
CA ASN A 52 -8.54 9.09 -11.19
C ASN A 52 -7.18 9.36 -11.83
N ILE A 53 -6.43 8.30 -12.15
CA ILE A 53 -5.13 8.41 -12.82
C ILE A 53 -5.31 9.01 -14.23
N ALA A 54 -6.31 8.57 -14.99
CA ALA A 54 -6.57 9.13 -16.32
C ALA A 54 -6.95 10.61 -16.27
N ALA A 55 -7.70 11.03 -15.24
CA ALA A 55 -8.03 12.44 -15.03
C ALA A 55 -6.78 13.27 -14.69
N TYR A 56 -5.89 12.75 -13.84
CA TYR A 56 -4.60 13.38 -13.53
C TYR A 56 -3.71 13.51 -14.78
N MET A 57 -3.59 12.45 -15.58
CA MET A 57 -2.84 12.52 -16.84
C MET A 57 -3.42 13.57 -17.79
N LYS A 58 -4.75 13.68 -17.85
CA LYS A 58 -5.42 14.69 -18.67
C LYS A 58 -5.14 16.12 -18.20
N SER A 59 -5.02 16.37 -16.89
CA SER A 59 -4.60 17.69 -16.39
C SER A 59 -3.15 18.03 -16.75
N GLU A 60 -2.29 17.02 -16.87
CA GLU A 60 -0.93 17.13 -17.40
C GLU A 60 -0.88 17.17 -18.96
N GLN A 61 -2.02 17.47 -19.60
CA GLN A 61 -2.18 17.56 -21.06
C GLN A 61 -1.86 16.25 -21.83
N ARG A 62 -1.86 15.10 -21.15
CA ARG A 62 -1.66 13.78 -21.76
C ARG A 62 -2.92 12.92 -21.69
N LYS A 63 -3.34 12.35 -22.81
CA LYS A 63 -4.46 11.39 -22.83
C LYS A 63 -3.91 9.97 -22.77
N VAL A 64 -4.17 9.28 -21.66
CA VAL A 64 -3.86 7.85 -21.49
C VAL A 64 -5.17 7.11 -21.23
N SER A 65 -5.38 5.97 -21.89
CA SER A 65 -6.57 5.17 -21.67
C SER A 65 -6.49 4.43 -20.32
N PRO A 66 -7.63 4.14 -19.67
CA PRO A 66 -7.65 3.31 -18.45
C PRO A 66 -7.00 1.94 -18.64
N GLU A 67 -7.10 1.35 -19.83
CA GLU A 67 -6.46 0.08 -20.18
C GLU A 67 -4.93 0.20 -20.17
N THR A 68 -4.38 1.27 -20.77
CA THR A 68 -2.93 1.51 -20.73
C THR A 68 -2.45 1.76 -19.31
N ILE A 69 -3.20 2.49 -18.49
CA ILE A 69 -2.88 2.67 -17.06
C ILE A 69 -2.84 1.34 -16.33
N ALA A 70 -3.83 0.47 -16.53
CA ALA A 70 -3.85 -0.86 -15.92
C ALA A 70 -2.63 -1.70 -16.35
N ASN A 71 -2.23 -1.61 -17.62
CA ASN A 71 -1.02 -2.27 -18.13
C ASN A 71 0.25 -1.73 -17.46
N TYR A 72 0.36 -0.42 -17.25
CA TYR A 72 1.48 0.20 -16.54
C TYR A 72 1.56 -0.24 -15.08
N LEU A 73 0.44 -0.26 -14.36
CA LEU A 73 0.37 -0.74 -12.98
C LEU A 73 0.76 -2.21 -12.87
N ASN A 74 0.29 -3.05 -13.80
CA ASN A 74 0.65 -4.46 -13.86
C ASN A 74 2.14 -4.66 -14.15
N ALA A 75 2.72 -3.86 -15.06
CA ALA A 75 4.14 -3.89 -15.35
C ALA A 75 4.97 -3.45 -14.13
N ALA A 76 4.59 -2.36 -13.46
CA ALA A 76 5.23 -1.89 -12.24
C ALA A 76 5.17 -2.91 -11.10
N GLY A 77 4.03 -3.62 -10.96
CA GLY A 77 3.89 -4.72 -10.01
C GLY A 77 4.80 -5.92 -10.32
N LYS A 78 4.91 -6.30 -11.60
CA LYS A 78 5.83 -7.37 -12.05
C LYS A 78 7.30 -6.99 -11.90
N ALA A 79 7.61 -5.71 -11.99
CA ALA A 79 8.94 -5.15 -11.75
C ALA A 79 9.23 -4.90 -10.26
N PHE A 80 8.33 -5.30 -9.36
CA PHE A 80 8.46 -5.13 -7.91
C PHE A 80 8.62 -3.68 -7.45
N LEU A 81 8.12 -2.70 -8.21
CA LEU A 81 8.13 -1.29 -7.79
C LEU A 81 7.04 -1.00 -6.76
N ILE A 82 5.88 -1.62 -6.98
CA ILE A 82 4.68 -1.44 -6.18
C ILE A 82 4.02 -2.79 -5.93
N TYR A 83 3.35 -2.91 -4.79
CA TYR A 83 2.47 -4.01 -4.49
C TYR A 83 1.04 -3.52 -4.43
N ARG A 84 0.15 -4.37 -4.91
CA ARG A 84 -1.28 -4.10 -5.01
C ARG A 84 -2.00 -4.76 -3.86
N ALA A 85 -2.71 -3.97 -3.07
CA ALA A 85 -3.59 -4.43 -2.01
C ALA A 85 -5.04 -4.37 -2.51
N PRO A 86 -5.62 -5.50 -2.93
CA PRO A 86 -7.00 -5.54 -3.40
C PRO A 86 -7.96 -5.19 -2.27
N ARG A 87 -8.99 -4.41 -2.60
CA ARG A 87 -10.08 -4.11 -1.67
C ARG A 87 -11.10 -5.25 -1.66
N GLU A 88 -11.53 -5.61 -0.45
CA GLU A 88 -12.62 -6.56 -0.23
C GLU A 88 -13.78 -5.86 0.50
N ASP A 89 -14.96 -5.88 -0.11
CA ASP A 89 -16.20 -5.45 0.54
C ASP A 89 -16.72 -6.61 1.42
N SER A 90 -16.65 -6.44 2.74
CA SER A 90 -17.10 -7.45 3.71
C SER A 90 -18.60 -7.79 3.62
N ILE A 91 -19.40 -6.96 2.93
CA ILE A 91 -20.87 -7.08 2.85
C ILE A 91 -21.36 -7.77 1.55
N GLY A 92 -20.49 -8.11 0.61
CA GLY A 92 -20.93 -8.94 -0.51
C GLY A 92 -19.97 -9.00 -1.69
N LYS A 93 -20.07 -10.12 -2.41
CA LYS A 93 -19.33 -10.53 -3.61
C LYS A 93 -19.42 -9.53 -4.78
N ARG A 94 -18.94 -8.29 -4.60
CA ARG A 94 -18.83 -7.28 -5.66
C ARG A 94 -17.38 -6.86 -5.83
N THR A 95 -16.59 -7.73 -6.44
CA THR A 95 -15.22 -7.44 -6.92
C THR A 95 -15.20 -6.56 -8.19
N LEU A 96 -16.32 -5.92 -8.57
CA LEU A 96 -16.48 -5.32 -9.90
C LEU A 96 -15.96 -3.87 -10.01
N LYS A 97 -15.70 -3.18 -8.88
CA LYS A 97 -14.99 -1.88 -8.91
C LYS A 97 -13.57 -2.08 -8.39
N ILE A 98 -12.60 -2.00 -9.30
CA ILE A 98 -11.17 -2.05 -9.01
C ILE A 98 -10.78 -0.73 -8.33
N ASN A 99 -11.02 -0.66 -7.02
CA ASN A 99 -10.48 0.37 -6.15
C ASN A 99 -9.44 -0.33 -5.29
N GLU A 100 -8.18 -0.08 -5.54
CA GLU A 100 -7.07 -0.79 -4.89
C GLU A 100 -6.17 0.25 -4.23
N LYS A 101 -5.54 -0.14 -3.12
CA LYS A 101 -4.40 0.60 -2.59
C LYS A 101 -3.12 0.01 -3.19
N TYR A 102 -2.13 0.88 -3.35
CA TYR A 102 -0.81 0.50 -3.81
C TYR A 102 0.21 0.92 -2.76
N TYR A 103 1.20 0.08 -2.51
CA TYR A 103 2.29 0.35 -1.57
C TYR A 103 3.62 0.16 -2.27
N VAL A 104 4.56 1.04 -1.97
CA VAL A 104 5.90 0.99 -2.57
C VAL A 104 6.69 -0.12 -1.90
N VAL A 105 7.48 -0.88 -2.66
CA VAL A 105 8.32 -1.95 -2.10
C VAL A 105 9.27 -1.45 -1.02
N ASP A 106 9.76 -0.23 -1.19
CA ASP A 106 10.76 0.39 -0.33
C ASP A 106 10.52 1.90 -0.23
N GLN A 107 10.51 2.41 1.00
CA GLN A 107 10.23 3.82 1.29
C GLN A 107 11.37 4.77 0.86
N GLY A 108 12.56 4.23 0.61
CA GLY A 108 13.66 4.89 -0.06
C GLY A 108 13.36 5.19 -1.53
N LEU A 109 12.57 4.36 -2.24
CA LEU A 109 12.13 4.67 -3.60
C LEU A 109 11.17 5.84 -3.63
N ARG A 110 10.22 5.88 -2.69
CA ARG A 110 9.33 7.03 -2.47
C ARG A 110 10.14 8.30 -2.26
N HIS A 111 11.17 8.23 -1.43
CA HIS A 111 12.05 9.36 -1.19
C HIS A 111 12.86 9.77 -2.43
N ALA A 112 13.42 8.80 -3.16
CA ALA A 112 14.24 9.03 -4.34
C ALA A 112 13.48 9.72 -5.49
N VAL A 113 12.16 9.54 -5.59
CA VAL A 113 11.31 10.28 -6.56
C VAL A 113 10.90 11.69 -6.10
N GLY A 114 11.49 12.15 -4.98
CA GLY A 114 11.33 13.50 -4.45
C GLY A 114 10.12 13.69 -3.53
N LEU A 115 9.58 12.61 -2.94
CA LEU A 115 8.47 12.70 -2.00
C LEU A 115 8.97 12.65 -0.54
N SER A 116 8.31 13.42 0.33
CA SER A 116 8.64 13.46 1.76
C SER A 116 7.88 12.40 2.51
N ASN A 117 8.60 11.45 3.13
CA ASN A 117 8.01 10.43 4.00
C ASN A 117 7.44 11.04 5.29
N ALA A 118 8.06 12.11 5.80
CA ALA A 118 7.58 12.81 6.99
C ALA A 118 6.21 13.48 6.77
N ASN A 119 5.92 13.93 5.55
CA ASN A 119 4.64 14.56 5.23
C ASN A 119 3.50 13.54 5.04
N ALA A 120 3.84 12.27 4.88
CA ALA A 120 2.90 11.17 4.61
C ALA A 120 3.12 10.02 5.60
N ILE A 121 3.40 10.35 6.87
CA ILE A 121 3.85 9.38 7.87
C ILE A 121 2.83 8.26 8.10
N ASP A 122 1.53 8.57 8.09
CA ASP A 122 0.46 7.57 8.23
C ASP A 122 0.50 6.56 7.07
N GLN A 123 0.61 7.05 5.82
CA GLN A 123 0.68 6.20 4.63
C GLN A 123 1.96 5.36 4.59
N VAL A 124 3.08 5.95 5.02
CA VAL A 124 4.38 5.25 5.09
C VAL A 124 4.32 4.12 6.13
N LEU A 125 3.74 4.35 7.30
CA LEU A 125 3.56 3.33 8.32
C LEU A 125 2.62 2.22 7.85
N GLU A 126 1.52 2.59 7.20
CA GLU A 126 0.60 1.65 6.56
C GLU A 126 1.34 0.77 5.54
N GLY A 127 2.19 1.36 4.68
CA GLY A 127 3.02 0.63 3.72
C GLY A 127 4.05 -0.30 4.37
N ILE A 128 4.71 0.13 5.46
CA ILE A 128 5.65 -0.72 6.22
C ILE A 128 4.93 -1.93 6.80
N VAL A 129 3.77 -1.74 7.43
CA VAL A 129 2.96 -2.83 7.98
C VAL A 129 2.48 -3.77 6.87
N TYR A 130 2.04 -3.23 5.74
CA TYR A 130 1.66 -4.03 4.58
C TYR A 130 2.81 -4.94 4.11
N MET A 131 4.00 -4.37 3.89
CA MET A 131 5.17 -5.13 3.43
C MET A 131 5.56 -6.21 4.43
N GLU A 132 5.49 -5.91 5.73
CA GLU A 132 5.77 -6.88 6.77
C GLU A 132 4.74 -8.03 6.78
N LEU A 133 3.45 -7.73 6.66
CA LEU A 133 2.41 -8.76 6.55
C LEU A 133 2.65 -9.65 5.32
N LYS A 134 3.02 -9.07 4.17
CA LYS A 134 3.40 -9.83 2.98
C LYS A 134 4.64 -10.70 3.24
N ARG A 135 5.65 -10.17 3.93
CA ARG A 135 6.89 -10.89 4.30
C ARG A 135 6.60 -12.09 5.22
N ARG A 136 5.65 -11.97 6.15
CA ARG A 136 5.16 -13.04 7.04
C ARG A 136 4.25 -14.06 6.34
N GLY A 137 4.08 -13.96 5.03
CA GLY A 137 3.31 -14.91 4.22
C GLY A 137 1.79 -14.74 4.31
N TYR A 138 1.31 -13.57 4.72
CA TYR A 138 -0.13 -13.28 4.69
C TYR A 138 -0.58 -12.89 3.26
N ASP A 139 -1.81 -13.31 2.95
CA ASP A 139 -2.61 -12.71 1.90
C ASP A 139 -3.34 -11.49 2.47
N VAL A 140 -3.11 -10.31 1.91
CA VAL A 140 -3.45 -9.03 2.55
C VAL A 140 -4.38 -8.24 1.63
N HIS A 141 -5.54 -7.88 2.17
CA HIS A 141 -6.58 -7.12 1.49
C HIS A 141 -6.93 -5.86 2.29
N VAL A 142 -7.41 -4.82 1.63
CA VAL A 142 -8.00 -3.65 2.31
C VAL A 142 -9.46 -3.94 2.59
N GLY A 143 -9.90 -3.76 3.82
CA GLY A 143 -11.27 -4.07 4.22
C GLY A 143 -12.21 -2.87 4.10
N LYS A 144 -13.41 -3.07 3.55
CA LYS A 144 -14.51 -2.12 3.73
C LYS A 144 -15.62 -2.75 4.54
N VAL A 145 -16.01 -2.11 5.64
CA VAL A 145 -17.12 -2.54 6.50
C VAL A 145 -18.10 -1.39 6.70
N GLY A 146 -19.23 -1.46 6.01
CA GLY A 146 -20.17 -0.33 5.93
C GLY A 146 -19.49 0.88 5.27
N ASP A 147 -19.41 1.98 6.01
CA ASP A 147 -18.73 3.21 5.59
C ASP A 147 -17.30 3.34 6.16
N LYS A 148 -16.87 2.41 7.01
CA LYS A 148 -15.52 2.40 7.59
C LYS A 148 -14.58 1.54 6.75
N GLU A 149 -13.34 1.96 6.68
CA GLU A 149 -12.25 1.23 6.05
C GLU A 149 -11.38 0.63 7.15
N ILE A 150 -11.02 -0.64 6.99
CA ILE A 150 -10.01 -1.32 7.80
C ILE A 150 -8.79 -1.40 6.90
N ASP A 151 -7.64 -0.93 7.37
CA ASP A 151 -6.43 -0.87 6.53
C ASP A 151 -6.08 -2.25 5.98
N PHE A 152 -6.03 -3.27 6.85
CA PHE A 152 -5.69 -4.63 6.43
C PHE A 152 -6.54 -5.74 7.03
N ILE A 153 -6.98 -6.63 6.16
CA ILE A 153 -7.45 -7.99 6.45
C ILE A 153 -6.34 -8.94 5.99
N ALA A 154 -5.64 -9.55 6.94
CA ALA A 154 -4.55 -10.48 6.67
C ALA A 154 -5.01 -11.92 6.89
N ARG A 155 -4.77 -12.79 5.91
CA ARG A 155 -5.15 -14.21 5.94
C ARG A 155 -3.94 -15.12 5.76
N ARG A 156 -3.83 -16.16 6.57
CA ARG A 156 -2.79 -17.19 6.46
C ARG A 156 -3.37 -18.54 6.85
N GLY A 157 -3.55 -19.43 5.88
CA GLY A 157 -4.30 -20.67 6.08
C GLY A 157 -5.72 -20.37 6.55
N ASP A 158 -6.15 -21.00 7.65
CA ASP A 158 -7.47 -20.78 8.24
C ASP A 158 -7.52 -19.60 9.22
N THR A 159 -6.43 -18.85 9.38
CA THR A 159 -6.37 -17.70 10.30
C THR A 159 -6.63 -16.39 9.58
N VAL A 160 -7.46 -15.55 10.20
CA VAL A 160 -7.72 -14.17 9.76
C VAL A 160 -7.32 -13.23 10.88
N SER A 161 -6.79 -12.06 10.54
CA SER A 161 -6.46 -11.00 11.48
C SER A 161 -6.70 -9.63 10.85
N TYR A 162 -7.18 -8.69 11.65
CA TYR A 162 -7.50 -7.34 11.22
C TYR A 162 -6.53 -6.33 11.81
N TYR A 163 -6.03 -5.41 10.99
CA TYR A 163 -5.07 -4.39 11.41
C TYR A 163 -5.56 -3.02 10.98
N GLN A 164 -5.52 -2.10 11.93
CA GLN A 164 -5.63 -0.67 11.72
C GLN A 164 -4.29 -0.04 12.11
N VAL A 165 -3.76 0.88 11.30
CA VAL A 165 -2.45 1.50 11.48
C VAL A 165 -2.63 3.00 11.65
N THR A 166 -1.93 3.57 12.62
CA THR A 166 -1.96 5.02 12.86
C THR A 166 -0.64 5.52 13.39
N TYR A 167 -0.24 6.75 13.10
CA TYR A 167 0.98 7.29 13.69
C TYR A 167 0.86 7.45 15.21
N LEU A 168 -0.13 8.23 15.69
CA LEU A 168 -0.29 8.52 17.12
C LEU A 168 -1.77 8.57 17.52
N LEU A 169 -2.11 7.96 18.65
CA LEU A 169 -3.42 8.05 19.30
C LEU A 169 -3.53 9.30 20.18
N GLY A 170 -3.17 10.46 19.64
CA GLY A 170 -3.02 11.71 20.39
C GLY A 170 -4.32 12.35 20.91
N SER A 171 -5.50 11.77 20.61
CA SER A 171 -6.79 12.28 21.09
C SER A 171 -7.81 11.15 21.26
N GLN A 172 -8.79 11.35 22.14
CA GLN A 172 -9.90 10.41 22.29
C GLN A 172 -10.67 10.22 20.98
N GLN A 173 -10.81 11.27 20.17
CA GLN A 173 -11.45 11.18 18.86
C GLN A 173 -10.69 10.24 17.92
N THR A 174 -9.36 10.28 17.94
CA THR A 174 -8.51 9.36 17.16
C THR A 174 -8.70 7.93 17.67
N VAL A 175 -8.67 7.72 18.98
CA VAL A 175 -8.92 6.40 19.60
C VAL A 175 -10.28 5.86 19.17
N ASP A 176 -11.35 6.62 19.34
CA ASP A 176 -12.70 6.19 18.99
C ASP A 176 -12.83 5.85 17.49
N ARG A 177 -12.11 6.58 16.64
CA ARG A 177 -12.06 6.32 15.20
C ARG A 177 -11.31 5.02 14.88
N GLU A 178 -10.06 4.89 15.32
CA GLU A 178 -9.18 3.76 14.97
C GLU A 178 -9.66 2.44 15.58
N PHE A 179 -10.24 2.46 16.78
CA PHE A 179 -10.81 1.26 17.38
C PHE A 179 -12.22 0.97 16.85
N GLY A 180 -13.00 2.02 16.57
CA GLY A 180 -14.37 1.89 16.08
C GLY A 180 -14.48 1.32 14.66
N VAL A 181 -13.40 1.28 13.86
CA VAL A 181 -13.42 0.61 12.53
C VAL A 181 -13.88 -0.84 12.62
N PHE A 182 -13.71 -1.47 13.78
CA PHE A 182 -14.03 -2.86 14.02
C PHE A 182 -15.45 -3.13 14.53
N ASP A 183 -16.25 -2.11 14.86
CA ASP A 183 -17.59 -2.27 15.47
C ASP A 183 -18.54 -3.14 14.64
N ALA A 184 -18.38 -3.08 13.32
CA ALA A 184 -19.21 -3.81 12.37
C ALA A 184 -18.66 -5.21 12.00
N VAL A 185 -17.47 -5.57 12.50
CA VAL A 185 -16.86 -6.90 12.31
C VAL A 185 -17.40 -7.85 13.38
N ARG A 186 -18.24 -8.79 12.97
CA ARG A 186 -19.01 -9.66 13.88
C ARG A 186 -18.31 -10.97 14.27
N ASP A 187 -17.14 -11.24 13.71
CA ASP A 187 -16.35 -12.43 14.06
C ASP A 187 -15.44 -12.19 15.28
N ASN A 188 -14.85 -13.28 15.75
CA ASN A 188 -13.93 -13.29 16.89
C ASN A 188 -12.45 -13.39 16.47
N TRP A 189 -12.12 -13.09 15.21
CA TRP A 189 -10.73 -13.10 14.79
C TRP A 189 -9.95 -11.95 15.47
N PRO A 190 -8.64 -12.13 15.71
CA PRO A 190 -7.79 -11.10 16.29
C PRO A 190 -7.87 -9.76 15.56
N LYS A 191 -7.97 -8.68 16.34
CA LYS A 191 -8.03 -7.30 15.86
C LYS A 191 -6.92 -6.49 16.53
N TYR A 192 -6.21 -5.70 15.75
CA TYR A 192 -5.05 -4.96 16.19
C TYR A 192 -5.14 -3.50 15.76
N VAL A 193 -4.75 -2.59 16.65
CA VAL A 193 -4.41 -1.22 16.32
C VAL A 193 -2.90 -1.09 16.51
N LEU A 194 -2.18 -0.82 15.44
CA LEU A 194 -0.74 -0.62 15.46
C LEU A 194 -0.44 0.87 15.46
N SER A 195 0.29 1.38 16.47
CA SER A 195 0.68 2.79 16.53
C SER A 195 2.12 3.02 17.00
N MET A 196 2.60 4.26 16.90
CA MET A 196 3.91 4.66 17.46
C MET A 196 3.81 5.13 18.92
N ASP A 197 2.65 4.97 19.58
CA ASP A 197 2.48 5.31 20.98
C ASP A 197 3.37 4.42 21.87
N GLU A 198 4.02 5.02 22.88
CA GLU A 198 4.88 4.31 23.82
C GLU A 198 4.08 3.31 24.69
N PHE A 199 2.85 3.68 25.04
CA PHE A 199 1.94 2.87 25.85
C PHE A 199 0.65 2.58 25.08
N PRO A 200 0.67 1.62 24.13
CA PRO A 200 -0.48 1.32 23.31
C PRO A 200 -1.61 0.74 24.15
N GLN A 201 -2.82 1.22 23.92
CA GLN A 201 -3.99 0.85 24.71
C GLN A 201 -4.75 -0.32 24.08
N THR A 202 -5.26 -1.23 24.90
CA THR A 202 -6.22 -2.25 24.44
C THR A 202 -7.62 -1.75 24.76
N HIS A 203 -8.55 -1.84 23.81
CA HIS A 203 -9.94 -1.40 23.97
C HIS A 203 -10.89 -2.47 23.44
N ASN A 204 -11.92 -2.85 24.21
CA ASN A 204 -12.97 -3.78 23.77
C ASN A 204 -12.47 -5.10 23.14
N GLY A 205 -11.35 -5.64 23.63
CA GLY A 205 -10.72 -6.86 23.10
C GLY A 205 -9.88 -6.66 21.83
N ILE A 206 -9.78 -5.42 21.31
CA ILE A 206 -8.87 -5.02 20.23
C ILE A 206 -7.53 -4.65 20.86
N ARG A 207 -6.46 -5.29 20.40
CA ARG A 207 -5.11 -5.13 20.96
C ARG A 207 -4.40 -3.93 20.34
N GLY A 208 -4.10 -2.92 21.15
CA GLY A 208 -3.11 -1.91 20.78
C GLY A 208 -1.70 -2.49 20.89
N ILE A 209 -0.86 -2.30 19.88
CA ILE A 209 0.54 -2.71 19.89
C ILE A 209 1.40 -1.60 19.30
N ASN A 210 2.57 -1.37 19.88
CA ASN A 210 3.54 -0.46 19.29
C ASN A 210 4.09 -1.08 17.98
N ILE A 211 4.14 -0.29 16.90
CA ILE A 211 4.57 -0.76 15.58
C ILE A 211 5.99 -1.33 15.64
N ILE A 212 6.92 -0.70 16.36
CA ILE A 212 8.31 -1.15 16.45
C ILE A 212 8.36 -2.53 17.12
N ASP A 213 7.67 -2.69 18.25
CA ASP A 213 7.60 -3.98 18.95
C ASP A 213 6.97 -5.06 18.07
N TRP A 214 5.92 -4.71 17.33
CA TRP A 214 5.27 -5.63 16.40
C TRP A 214 6.19 -6.06 15.27
N LEU A 215 7.00 -5.14 14.71
CA LEU A 215 7.99 -5.43 13.67
C LEU A 215 9.14 -6.30 14.17
N LEU A 216 9.56 -6.13 15.43
CA LEU A 216 10.66 -6.88 16.05
C LEU A 216 10.24 -8.24 16.63
N ALA A 217 8.94 -8.46 16.85
CA ALA A 217 8.42 -9.71 17.37
C ALA A 217 8.76 -10.89 16.43
N LYS A 218 9.30 -11.97 17.00
CA LYS A 218 9.51 -13.23 16.28
C LYS A 218 8.17 -13.93 16.04
N GLU A 219 8.04 -14.57 14.89
CA GLU A 219 6.87 -15.42 14.57
C GLU A 219 6.69 -16.59 15.54
#